data_AF-A0A2D8S4A0-F1
#
_entry.id   AF-A0A2D8S4A0-F1
#
_cell.length_a   1.000
_cell.length_b   1.000
_cell.length_c   1.000
_cell.angle_alpha   90.00
_cell.angle_beta   90.00
_cell.angle_gamma   90.00
#
_symmetry.space_group_name_H-M   'P 1'
#
loop_
_entity.id
_entity.type
_entity.pdbx_description
1 polymer ?
#
loop_
_entity_poly.entity_id
_entity_poly.type
_entity_poly.pdbx_seq_one_letter_code
_entity_poly.pdbx_strand_id
1 'polypeptide(L)'
;LATADSLSSSIPGLVAYSISQGGISVIPQSIIADYFGRKAFATISGFRSSIQMLGIIVGPVVSGLVYDRTGSYEWAFLGFAVASIVSMLLVLMALPPSPRHRDILETSQ
;
A
#
# COMPACT_ATOMS: atom_id res chain seq x y z
N LEU A 1 10.62 23.24 -11.84
CA LEU A 1 9.50 24.19 -11.59
C LEU A 1 8.54 23.50 -10.61
N ALA A 2 8.91 23.29 -9.36
CA ALA A 2 8.77 24.27 -8.27
C ALA A 2 7.36 24.88 -8.16
N THR A 3 6.28 24.07 -8.20
CA THR A 3 4.95 24.52 -7.77
C THR A 3 4.82 24.44 -6.24
N ALA A 4 5.80 24.99 -5.52
CA ALA A 4 5.90 24.94 -4.06
C ALA A 4 6.02 26.35 -3.47
N ASP A 5 5.24 27.31 -3.99
CA ASP A 5 5.24 28.70 -3.49
C ASP A 5 4.40 28.90 -2.20
N SER A 6 3.89 27.82 -1.57
CA SER A 6 3.22 27.93 -0.28
C SER A 6 3.00 26.60 0.42
N LEU A 7 3.24 26.58 1.74
CA LEU A 7 2.93 25.47 2.66
C LEU A 7 1.49 24.95 2.45
N SER A 8 0.56 25.85 2.10
CA SER A 8 -0.84 25.55 1.80
C SER A 8 -1.04 24.57 0.63
N SER A 9 -0.13 24.54 -0.35
CA SER A 9 -0.21 23.62 -1.50
C SER A 9 0.20 22.18 -1.14
N SER A 10 1.03 22.01 -0.10
CA SER A 10 1.48 20.71 0.37
C SER A 10 0.48 20.04 1.31
N ILE A 11 -0.35 20.82 2.01
CA ILE A 11 -1.35 20.32 2.97
C ILE A 11 -2.32 19.31 2.33
N PRO A 12 -2.94 19.57 1.15
CA PRO A 12 -3.82 18.60 0.50
C PRO A 12 -3.14 17.26 0.22
N GLY A 13 -1.89 17.28 -0.25
CA GLY A 13 -1.11 16.07 -0.50
C GLY A 13 -0.85 15.26 0.76
N LEU A 14 -0.50 15.94 1.87
CA LEU A 14 -0.28 15.30 3.17
C LEU A 14 -1.56 14.72 3.76
N VAL A 15 -2.69 15.42 3.61
CA VAL A 15 -4.00 14.92 4.06
C VAL A 15 -4.40 13.68 3.26
N ALA A 16 -4.31 13.74 1.93
CA ALA A 16 -4.60 12.60 1.06
C ALA A 16 -3.71 11.39 1.38
N TYR A 17 -2.42 11.63 1.61
CA TYR A 17 -1.47 10.59 2.04
C TYR A 17 -1.85 9.98 3.39
N SER A 18 -2.21 10.81 4.37
CA SER A 18 -2.55 10.35 5.72
C SER A 18 -3.80 9.48 5.74
N ILE A 19 -4.83 9.87 4.98
CA ILE A 19 -6.07 9.08 4.81
C ILE A 19 -5.74 7.74 4.14
N SER A 20 -4.95 7.77 3.06
CA SER A 20 -4.53 6.58 2.33
C SER A 20 -3.77 5.61 3.24
N GLN A 21 -2.88 6.14 4.09
CA GLN A 21 -2.09 5.33 5.02
C GLN A 21 -2.97 4.66 6.10
N GLY A 22 -4.03 5.33 6.56
CA GLY A 22 -5.01 4.72 7.47
C GLY A 22 -5.67 3.47 6.86
N GLY A 23 -6.09 3.56 5.60
CA GLY A 23 -6.66 2.42 4.87
C GLY A 23 -5.68 1.24 4.71
N ILE A 24 -4.44 1.54 4.33
CA ILE A 24 -3.37 0.54 4.12
C ILE A 24 -3.05 -0.23 5.42
N SER A 25 -3.21 0.41 6.58
CA SER A 25 -2.93 -0.19 7.88
C SER A 25 -4.07 -1.05 8.41
N VAL A 26 -5.33 -0.65 8.19
CA VAL A 26 -6.50 -1.31 8.80
C VAL A 26 -7.07 -2.43 7.92
N ILE A 27 -7.26 -2.16 6.62
CA ILE A 27 -7.99 -3.07 5.72
C ILE A 27 -7.32 -4.45 5.63
N PRO A 28 -6.00 -4.56 5.38
CA PRO A 28 -5.36 -5.87 5.28
C PRO A 28 -5.38 -6.64 6.60
N GLN A 29 -5.31 -5.94 7.72
CA GLN A 29 -5.32 -6.57 9.04
C GLN A 29 -6.70 -7.15 9.37
N SER A 30 -7.79 -6.44 9.03
CA SER A 30 -9.15 -6.97 9.18
C SER A 30 -9.36 -8.19 8.30
N ILE A 31 -9.01 -8.11 7.01
CA ILE A 31 -9.13 -9.22 6.06
C ILE A 31 -8.39 -10.46 6.60
N ILE A 32 -7.10 -10.36 6.92
CA ILE A 32 -6.33 -11.54 7.36
C ILE A 32 -6.92 -12.13 8.66
N ALA A 33 -7.37 -11.29 9.58
CA ALA A 33 -7.99 -11.74 10.83
C ALA A 33 -9.32 -12.48 10.60
N ASP A 34 -10.17 -11.97 9.70
CA ASP A 34 -11.47 -12.55 9.36
C ASP A 34 -11.32 -13.88 8.57
N TYR A 35 -10.31 -13.99 7.70
CA TYR A 35 -10.13 -15.16 6.83
C TYR A 35 -9.37 -16.32 7.46
N PHE A 36 -8.28 -16.04 8.19
CA PHE A 36 -7.36 -17.08 8.64
C PHE A 36 -7.32 -17.24 10.16
N GLY A 37 -8.05 -16.38 10.89
CA GLY A 37 -7.95 -16.29 12.34
C GLY A 37 -6.55 -15.87 12.80
N ARG A 38 -6.38 -15.73 14.11
CA ARG A 38 -5.14 -15.21 14.73
C ARG A 38 -3.88 -16.07 14.46
N LYS A 39 -4.02 -17.36 14.09
CA LYS A 39 -2.89 -18.29 13.95
C LYS A 39 -2.03 -18.06 12.69
N ALA A 40 -2.62 -17.76 11.54
CA ALA A 40 -1.83 -17.51 10.32
C ALA A 40 -1.48 -16.02 10.10
N PHE A 41 -2.10 -15.13 10.89
CA PHE A 41 -1.94 -13.69 10.77
C PHE A 41 -0.49 -13.23 10.89
N ALA A 42 0.26 -13.76 11.87
CA ALA A 42 1.65 -13.40 12.10
C ALA A 42 2.55 -13.83 10.93
N THR A 43 2.31 -15.02 10.36
CA THR A 43 3.07 -15.53 9.21
C THR A 43 2.81 -14.72 7.95
N ILE A 44 1.54 -14.44 7.62
CA ILE A 44 1.18 -13.66 6.43
C ILE A 44 1.67 -12.21 6.55
N SER A 45 1.45 -11.59 7.72
CA SER A 45 1.92 -10.22 7.96
C SER A 45 3.44 -10.14 7.95
N GLY A 46 4.14 -11.11 8.54
CA GLY A 46 5.61 -11.20 8.51
C GLY A 46 6.15 -11.29 7.08
N PHE A 47 5.59 -12.19 6.26
CA PHE A 47 6.00 -12.34 4.86
C PHE A 47 5.74 -11.06 4.04
N ARG A 48 4.58 -10.42 4.22
CA ARG A 48 4.27 -9.12 3.61
C ARG A 48 5.30 -8.06 4.00
N SER A 49 5.64 -7.97 5.28
CA SER A 49 6.62 -7.01 5.79
C SER A 49 8.00 -7.25 5.19
N SER A 50 8.42 -8.51 4.98
CA SER A 50 9.68 -8.83 4.32
C SER A 50 9.73 -8.28 2.89
N ILE A 51 8.67 -8.44 2.11
CA ILE A 51 8.57 -7.88 0.75
C ILE A 51 8.60 -6.35 0.80
N GLN A 52 7.89 -5.74 1.76
CA GLN A 52 7.89 -4.29 1.93
C GLN A 52 9.29 -3.73 2.25
N MET A 53 10.06 -4.40 3.11
CA MET A 53 11.42 -3.99 3.42
C MET A 53 12.32 -3.96 2.19
N LEU A 54 12.17 -4.91 1.26
CA LEU A 54 12.90 -4.88 0.00
C LEU A 54 12.59 -3.59 -0.78
N GLY A 55 11.32 -3.19 -0.85
CA GLY A 55 10.93 -1.93 -1.49
C GLY A 55 11.55 -0.70 -0.82
N ILE A 56 11.60 -0.66 0.51
CA ILE A 56 12.20 0.44 1.29
C ILE A 56 13.71 0.55 1.02
N ILE A 57 14.41 -0.57 0.87
CA ILE A 57 15.85 -0.61 0.60
C ILE A 57 16.14 -0.29 -0.87
N VAL A 58 15.40 -0.91 -1.78
CA VAL A 58 15.63 -0.80 -3.23
C VAL A 58 15.21 0.56 -3.77
N GLY A 59 14.14 1.16 -3.22
CA GLY A 59 13.59 2.44 -3.69
C GLY A 59 14.64 3.56 -3.78
N PRO A 60 15.32 3.93 -2.68
CA PRO A 60 16.34 4.98 -2.69
C PRO A 60 17.52 4.67 -3.62
N VAL A 61 17.93 3.39 -3.70
CA VAL A 61 19.04 2.95 -4.56
C VAL A 61 18.67 3.14 -6.03
N VAL A 62 17.47 2.71 -6.43
CA VAL A 62 16.97 2.89 -7.81
C VAL A 62 16.79 4.38 -8.12
N SER A 63 16.22 5.16 -7.20
CA SER A 63 16.04 6.60 -7.42
C SER A 63 17.37 7.34 -7.54
N GLY A 64 18.37 6.95 -6.74
CA GLY A 64 19.71 7.52 -6.80
C GLY A 64 20.39 7.21 -8.13
N LEU A 65 20.33 5.95 -8.58
CA LEU A 65 20.89 5.55 -9.87
C LEU A 65 20.21 6.26 -11.05
N VAL A 66 18.89 6.45 -11.00
CA VAL A 66 18.16 7.20 -12.03
C VAL A 66 18.57 8.67 -12.02
N TYR A 67 18.75 9.26 -10.84
CA TYR A 67 19.26 10.63 -10.70
C TYR A 67 20.68 10.76 -11.26
N ASP A 68 21.59 9.83 -10.94
CA ASP A 68 22.97 9.86 -11.43
C ASP A 68 23.05 9.81 -12.97
N ARG A 69 22.08 9.19 -13.63
CA ARG A 69 22.02 9.05 -15.10
C ARG A 69 21.28 10.19 -15.79
N THR A 70 20.24 10.74 -15.17
CA THR A 70 19.34 11.72 -15.81
C THR A 70 19.50 13.13 -15.25
N GLY A 71 20.17 13.29 -14.12
CA GLY A 71 20.27 14.53 -13.36
C GLY A 71 18.94 14.97 -12.70
N SER A 72 17.90 14.14 -12.74
CA SER A 72 16.56 14.49 -12.26
C SER A 72 15.86 13.30 -11.58
N TYR A 73 15.14 13.56 -10.49
CA TYR A 73 14.31 12.56 -9.82
C TYR A 73 12.96 12.34 -10.51
N GLU A 74 12.59 13.19 -11.46
CA GLU A 74 11.29 13.14 -12.12
C GLU A 74 11.03 11.77 -12.77
N TRP A 75 12.04 11.21 -13.43
CA TRP A 75 11.96 9.89 -14.04
C TRP A 75 11.81 8.75 -13.01
N ALA A 76 12.45 8.89 -11.84
CA ALA A 76 12.31 7.92 -10.77
C ALA A 76 10.90 7.95 -10.17
N PHE A 77 10.38 9.15 -9.90
CA PHE A 77 9.04 9.32 -9.36
C PHE A 77 7.96 8.88 -10.36
N LEU A 78 8.13 9.17 -11.65
CA LEU A 78 7.22 8.68 -12.69
C LEU A 78 7.19 7.15 -12.72
N GLY A 79 8.36 6.49 -12.61
CA GLY A 79 8.45 5.04 -12.51
C GLY A 79 7.70 4.48 -11.29
N PHE A 80 7.86 5.10 -10.12
CA PHE A 80 7.12 4.70 -8.91
C PHE A 80 5.62 4.97 -9.02
N ALA A 81 5.21 6.05 -9.69
CA ALA A 81 3.81 6.36 -9.94
C ALA A 81 3.15 5.28 -10.82
N VAL A 82 3.81 4.89 -11.91
CA VAL A 82 3.34 3.81 -12.79
C VAL A 82 3.25 2.48 -12.03
N ALA A 83 4.29 2.13 -11.25
CA ALA A 83 4.27 0.93 -10.42
C ALA A 83 3.13 0.93 -9.40
N SER A 84 2.81 2.10 -8.82
CA SER A 84 1.70 2.26 -7.88
C SER A 84 0.34 2.07 -8.56
N ILE A 85 0.16 2.58 -9.77
CA ILE A 85 -1.06 2.37 -10.57
C ILE A 85 -1.23 0.88 -10.92
N VAL A 86 -0.15 0.22 -11.35
CA VAL A 86 -0.17 -1.23 -11.63
C VAL A 86 -0.55 -2.01 -10.37
N SER A 87 0.05 -1.69 -9.22
CA SER A 87 -0.31 -2.29 -7.94
C SER A 87 -1.79 -2.09 -7.60
N MET A 88 -2.30 -0.87 -7.77
CA MET A 88 -3.72 -0.56 -7.56
C MET A 88 -4.62 -1.42 -8.46
N LEU A 89 -4.30 -1.54 -9.75
CA LEU A 89 -5.05 -2.38 -10.68
C LEU A 89 -5.03 -3.85 -10.28
N LEU A 90 -3.86 -4.38 -9.88
CA LEU A 90 -3.73 -5.75 -9.40
C LEU A 90 -4.58 -5.99 -8.14
N VAL A 91 -4.61 -5.03 -7.21
CA VAL A 91 -5.46 -5.11 -6.01
C VAL A 91 -6.94 -5.07 -6.37
N LEU A 92 -7.36 -4.23 -7.32
CA LEU A 92 -8.75 -4.19 -7.78
C LEU A 92 -9.17 -5.49 -8.50
N MET A 93 -8.25 -6.11 -9.23
CA MET A 93 -8.48 -7.40 -9.89
C MET A 93 -8.41 -8.59 -8.93
N ALA A 94 -7.72 -8.45 -7.80
CA ALA A 94 -7.69 -9.43 -6.72
C ALA A 94 -9.07 -9.45 -6.03
N LEU A 95 -9.97 -10.23 -6.62
CA LEU A 95 -11.38 -10.42 -6.31
C LEU A 95 -11.70 -10.37 -4.79
N PRO A 96 -12.80 -9.73 -4.37
CA PRO A 96 -13.23 -9.72 -2.97
C PRO A 96 -13.45 -11.17 -2.49
N PRO A 97 -12.76 -11.61 -1.44
CA PRO A 97 -13.01 -12.93 -0.90
C PRO A 97 -14.44 -13.01 -0.34
N SER A 98 -15.12 -14.11 -0.65
CA SER A 98 -16.52 -14.35 -0.26
C SER A 98 -16.67 -14.30 1.26
N PRO A 99 -17.67 -13.60 1.82
CA PRO A 99 -17.96 -13.67 3.24
C PRO A 99 -18.21 -15.13 3.65
N ARG A 100 -17.32 -15.72 4.46
CA ARG A 100 -17.57 -17.02 5.07
C ARG A 100 -18.59 -16.83 6.19
N HIS A 101 -19.86 -16.97 5.80
CA HIS A 101 -20.95 -17.60 6.55
C HIS A 101 -20.97 -17.30 8.06
N ARG A 102 -21.57 -16.16 8.43
CA ARG A 102 -22.05 -15.90 9.80
C ARG A 102 -23.49 -16.39 10.03
N ASP A 103 -24.05 -17.21 9.14
CA ASP A 103 -25.47 -17.62 9.21
C ASP A 103 -25.75 -18.84 10.09
N ILE A 104 -24.76 -19.45 10.74
CA ILE A 104 -24.93 -20.74 11.46
C ILE A 104 -25.24 -20.61 12.95
N LEU A 105 -25.36 -19.40 13.51
CA LEU A 105 -25.56 -19.21 14.96
C LEU A 105 -26.87 -18.49 15.35
N GLU A 106 -27.65 -17.99 14.40
CA GLU A 106 -28.95 -17.33 14.70
C GLU A 106 -30.18 -18.21 14.41
N THR A 107 -30.04 -19.36 13.75
CA THR A 107 -31.18 -20.27 13.48
C THR A 107 -31.39 -21.33 14.56
N SER A 108 -30.67 -21.28 15.68
CA SER A 108 -30.77 -22.26 16.78
C SER A 108 -30.93 -21.62 18.17
N GLN A 109 -31.54 -20.44 18.25
CA GLN A 109 -32.03 -19.85 19.51
C GLN A 109 -33.49 -19.47 19.36
#